data_AF-A0A934KPH0-F1
#
_entry.id   AF-A0A934KPH0-F1
#
_cell.length_a   1.000
_cell.length_b   1.000
_cell.length_c   1.000
_cell.angle_alpha   90.00
_cell.angle_beta   90.00
_cell.angle_gamma   90.00
#
_symmetry.space_group_name_H-M   'P 1'
#
loop_
_entity.id
_entity.type
_entity.pdbx_description
1 polymer ?
#
loop_
_entity_poly.entity_id
_entity_poly.type
_entity_poly.pdbx_seq_one_letter_code
_entity_poly.pdbx_strand_id
1 'polypeptide(L)'
;MKHAYIILLFFCVIFSADSQSIRKNYQEMTLSEKNALVNGFYQLRNGPDLVNDLAQFHGDFFNFGNSEQLDIHFNLPNEPQRQIFFSWHRMQMFEMEQALQQLNPNISLPWWDSSVDQSPNSPLFDYEFMGQFNTNWGLNRNLGNKGPLPTPQTITNVQAIQDFLIYSNQAERGDLHRGAHVWVGGVMNTPLSPRDPIFYLHHTYVDKLWKDWVQQNPGSSSFIITSMIRYDGTYSFDGETLPLVDPDDIVDSVEALGVFYAENGLAELHNYVVKNKTQNLENFYYQYTIDVGNGFKIPNNHHCKVQSVNEINLIPGFEASVGSNFIAAIDMDQESAKKPTIRKENFFDYDPALQNIHAYDDIVPIEATMSVSVYPNPFVDVLVIDLQQKAQSLVVEMFDISGRLLLTKHMENTASMTIAEVKRFNSGLYIVKVVVNGKMVVSTKVVKK
;
A
#
# COMPACT_ATOMS: atom_id res chain seq x y z
N MET A 1 5.64 -15.23 66.44
CA MET A 1 5.12 -14.24 65.48
C MET A 1 5.11 -14.89 64.10
N LYS A 2 3.94 -15.32 63.61
CA LYS A 2 3.79 -15.89 62.25
C LYS A 2 3.63 -14.72 61.29
N HIS A 3 4.56 -14.58 60.34
CA HIS A 3 4.50 -13.55 59.32
C HIS A 3 3.45 -13.95 58.28
N ALA A 4 2.36 -13.21 58.20
CA ALA A 4 1.37 -13.33 57.14
C ALA A 4 1.87 -12.52 55.94
N TYR A 5 2.18 -13.20 54.84
CA TYR A 5 2.47 -12.54 53.57
C TYR A 5 1.14 -12.30 52.85
N ILE A 6 0.76 -11.03 52.72
CA ILE A 6 -0.33 -10.61 51.85
C ILE A 6 0.23 -10.61 50.43
N ILE A 7 -0.14 -11.62 49.64
CA ILE A 7 0.08 -11.64 48.20
C ILE A 7 -0.96 -10.70 47.60
N LEU A 8 -0.52 -9.52 47.15
CA LEU A 8 -1.32 -8.63 46.33
C LEU A 8 -1.39 -9.23 44.92
N LEU A 9 -2.49 -9.91 44.59
CA LEU A 9 -2.83 -10.26 43.22
C LEU A 9 -3.28 -8.98 42.52
N PHE A 10 -2.40 -8.41 41.70
CA PHE A 10 -2.80 -7.43 40.69
C PHE A 10 -3.65 -8.15 39.65
N PHE A 11 -4.97 -8.02 39.73
CA PHE A 11 -5.83 -8.24 38.58
C PHE A 11 -5.56 -7.11 37.58
N CYS A 12 -4.68 -7.35 36.61
CA CYS A 12 -4.71 -6.61 35.35
C CYS A 12 -5.98 -7.03 34.62
N VAL A 13 -7.05 -6.27 34.80
CA VAL A 13 -8.16 -6.31 33.85
C VAL A 13 -7.69 -5.52 32.63
N ILE A 14 -7.11 -6.23 31.66
CA ILE A 14 -6.84 -5.66 30.34
C ILE A 14 -8.22 -5.57 29.66
N PHE A 15 -8.78 -4.37 29.60
CA PHE A 15 -9.83 -4.09 28.64
C PHE A 15 -9.14 -3.96 27.27
N SER A 16 -9.12 -5.05 26.50
CA SER A 16 -8.78 -5.00 25.07
C SER A 16 -9.92 -4.31 24.34
N ALA A 17 -9.85 -2.99 24.26
CA ALA A 17 -10.61 -2.21 23.29
C ALA A 17 -9.63 -1.88 22.17
N ASP A 18 -9.56 -2.77 21.19
CA ASP A 18 -8.70 -2.60 20.02
C ASP A 18 -9.38 -1.63 19.03
N SER A 19 -8.59 -0.76 18.37
CA SER A 19 -9.10 0.28 17.47
C SER A 19 -9.04 -0.18 16.02
N GLN A 20 -10.02 0.23 15.24
CA GLN A 20 -9.97 0.28 13.80
C GLN A 20 -9.13 1.44 13.29
N SER A 21 -8.58 1.23 12.10
CA SER A 21 -7.56 2.09 11.52
C SER A 21 -8.14 3.34 10.86
N ILE A 22 -7.77 4.51 11.40
CA ILE A 22 -7.85 5.78 10.68
C ILE A 22 -6.42 6.27 10.44
N ARG A 23 -5.88 5.94 9.27
CA ARG A 23 -4.53 6.29 8.86
C ARG A 23 -4.48 7.77 8.46
N LYS A 24 -3.53 8.51 8.99
CA LYS A 24 -3.43 9.98 8.86
C LYS A 24 -2.02 10.41 8.51
N ASN A 25 -1.83 11.65 8.05
CA ASN A 25 -0.49 12.17 7.86
C ASN A 25 0.25 12.15 9.20
N TYR A 26 1.54 11.79 9.22
CA TYR A 26 2.32 11.86 10.47
C TYR A 26 2.33 13.27 11.11
N GLN A 27 2.11 14.32 10.32
CA GLN A 27 1.96 15.70 10.76
C GLN A 27 0.66 15.92 11.56
N GLU A 28 -0.37 15.13 11.26
CA GLU A 28 -1.67 15.10 11.93
C GLU A 28 -1.70 14.07 13.08
N MET A 29 -0.54 13.64 13.58
CA MET A 29 -0.47 12.83 14.80
C MET A 29 -0.21 13.70 16.02
N THR A 30 -0.86 13.37 17.14
CA THR A 30 -0.51 13.91 18.45
C THR A 30 0.88 13.42 18.87
N LEU A 31 1.49 14.10 19.83
CA LEU A 31 2.74 13.64 20.43
C LEU A 31 2.56 12.27 21.11
N SER A 32 1.38 11.99 21.67
CA SER A 32 1.07 10.70 22.30
C SER A 32 1.06 9.58 21.25
N GLU A 33 0.39 9.78 20.11
CA GLU A 33 0.38 8.82 19.00
C GLU A 33 1.79 8.56 18.47
N LYS A 34 2.61 9.61 18.30
CA LYS A 34 4.02 9.46 17.86
C LYS A 34 4.84 8.64 18.85
N ASN A 35 4.71 8.91 20.14
CA ASN A 35 5.39 8.17 21.19
C ASN A 35 4.91 6.71 21.26
N ALA A 36 3.61 6.47 21.13
CA ALA A 36 3.01 5.14 21.10
C ALA A 36 3.56 4.33 19.92
N LEU A 37 3.58 4.92 18.72
CA LEU A 37 4.10 4.28 17.51
C LEU A 37 5.58 3.89 17.65
N VAL A 38 6.42 4.83 18.10
CA VAL A 38 7.84 4.57 18.36
C VAL A 38 8.00 3.41 19.36
N ASN A 39 7.27 3.47 20.48
CA ASN A 39 7.33 2.43 21.50
C ASN A 39 6.86 1.07 20.98
N GLY A 40 5.81 1.05 20.15
CA GLY A 40 5.28 -0.14 19.50
C GLY A 40 6.32 -0.82 18.62
N PHE A 41 7.02 -0.07 17.76
CA PHE A 41 8.09 -0.63 16.93
C PHE A 41 9.21 -1.28 17.74
N TYR A 42 9.63 -0.70 18.88
CA TYR A 42 10.60 -1.36 19.75
C TYR A 42 10.02 -2.59 20.45
N GLN A 43 8.74 -2.55 20.87
CA GLN A 43 8.10 -3.68 21.55
C GLN A 43 7.89 -4.87 20.61
N LEU A 44 7.59 -4.65 19.33
CA LEU A 44 7.48 -5.71 18.32
C LEU A 44 8.81 -6.43 18.04
N ARG A 45 9.95 -5.91 18.53
CA ARG A 45 11.24 -6.62 18.52
C ARG A 45 11.41 -7.54 19.73
N ASN A 46 10.62 -7.36 20.78
CA ASN A 46 10.69 -8.16 22.00
C ASN A 46 9.76 -9.36 21.88
N GLY A 47 10.29 -10.49 21.41
CA GLY A 47 9.53 -11.70 21.18
C GLY A 47 9.65 -12.14 19.71
N PRO A 48 8.60 -12.73 19.13
CA PRO A 48 8.52 -12.99 17.69
C PRO A 48 8.69 -11.67 16.93
N ASP A 49 9.83 -11.52 16.24
CA ASP A 49 10.22 -10.27 15.59
C ASP A 49 9.50 -10.13 14.25
N LEU A 50 8.27 -9.60 14.28
CA LEU A 50 7.45 -9.41 13.08
C LEU A 50 8.13 -8.46 12.07
N VAL A 51 8.85 -7.44 12.56
CA VAL A 51 9.60 -6.51 11.69
C VAL A 51 10.65 -7.26 10.88
N ASN A 52 11.40 -8.16 11.53
CA ASN A 52 12.40 -8.95 10.83
C ASN A 52 11.78 -10.05 9.95
N ASP A 53 10.69 -10.69 10.39
CA ASP A 53 9.98 -11.72 9.59
C ASP A 53 9.43 -11.12 8.28
N LEU A 54 8.76 -9.97 8.35
CA LEU A 54 8.28 -9.24 7.18
C LEU A 54 9.42 -8.80 6.27
N ALA A 55 10.53 -8.32 6.84
CA ALA A 55 11.68 -7.92 6.05
C ALA A 55 12.38 -9.10 5.37
N GLN A 56 12.52 -10.23 6.07
CA GLN A 56 13.12 -11.43 5.50
C GLN A 56 12.27 -11.97 4.37
N PHE A 57 10.94 -12.08 4.58
CA PHE A 57 10.02 -12.51 3.53
C PHE A 57 10.10 -11.57 2.32
N HIS A 58 10.08 -10.26 2.56
CA HIS A 58 10.24 -9.28 1.50
C HIS A 58 11.56 -9.49 0.74
N GLY A 59 12.67 -9.71 1.44
CA GLY A 59 13.97 -9.98 0.83
C GLY A 59 14.04 -11.28 0.01
N ASP A 60 13.42 -12.35 0.50
CA ASP A 60 13.41 -13.67 -0.14
C ASP A 60 12.59 -13.68 -1.46
N PHE A 61 11.60 -12.79 -1.55
CA PHE A 61 10.71 -12.63 -2.70
C PHE A 61 10.90 -11.32 -3.45
N PHE A 62 12.04 -10.64 -3.27
CA PHE A 62 12.43 -9.46 -4.06
C PHE A 62 13.30 -9.89 -5.25
N ASN A 63 12.75 -9.94 -6.45
CA ASN A 63 13.49 -10.41 -7.62
C ASN A 63 14.10 -9.25 -8.42
N PHE A 64 15.37 -9.39 -8.81
CA PHE A 64 16.11 -8.39 -9.59
C PHE A 64 15.91 -8.50 -11.11
N GLY A 65 14.86 -9.21 -11.52
CA GLY A 65 14.48 -9.40 -12.92
C GLY A 65 15.45 -10.31 -13.67
N ASN A 66 15.09 -11.60 -13.76
CA ASN A 66 15.51 -12.58 -14.79
C ASN A 66 15.08 -14.04 -14.45
N SER A 67 14.44 -14.28 -13.29
CA SER A 67 13.98 -15.62 -12.90
C SER A 67 12.46 -15.76 -13.01
N GLU A 68 11.96 -16.99 -13.17
CA GLU A 68 10.53 -17.33 -13.15
C GLU A 68 9.94 -17.36 -11.72
N GLN A 69 10.72 -16.95 -10.70
CA GLN A 69 10.33 -16.97 -9.30
C GLN A 69 9.16 -16.02 -9.03
N LEU A 70 8.35 -16.34 -8.01
CA LEU A 70 7.33 -15.43 -7.50
C LEU A 70 8.00 -14.16 -6.96
N ASP A 71 7.40 -13.02 -7.26
CA ASP A 71 7.94 -11.70 -6.90
C ASP A 71 6.81 -10.85 -6.32
N ILE A 72 7.08 -10.24 -5.18
CA ILE A 72 6.17 -9.25 -4.57
C ILE A 72 6.32 -7.87 -5.20
N HIS A 73 7.43 -7.65 -5.92
CA HIS A 73 7.73 -6.45 -6.67
C HIS A 73 7.78 -6.74 -8.18
N PHE A 74 7.87 -5.69 -8.99
CA PHE A 74 8.35 -5.63 -10.37
C PHE A 74 7.88 -6.75 -11.32
N ASN A 75 6.66 -7.27 -11.12
CA ASN A 75 6.10 -8.29 -11.99
C ASN A 75 6.22 -7.85 -13.45
N LEU A 76 6.77 -8.75 -14.26
CA LEU A 76 7.19 -8.40 -15.62
C LEU A 76 5.98 -7.84 -16.40
N PRO A 77 6.17 -6.83 -17.28
CA PRO A 77 5.09 -6.33 -18.15
C PRO A 77 4.41 -7.42 -19.00
N ASN A 78 5.07 -8.57 -19.12
CA ASN A 78 4.67 -9.75 -19.88
C ASN A 78 3.88 -10.76 -19.03
N GLU A 79 3.81 -10.54 -17.72
CA GLU A 79 3.15 -11.41 -16.74
C GLU A 79 2.13 -10.64 -15.89
N PRO A 80 1.16 -9.94 -16.51
CA PRO A 80 0.15 -9.19 -15.78
C PRO A 80 -0.66 -10.05 -14.81
N GLN A 81 -0.69 -11.37 -15.03
CA GLN A 81 -1.31 -12.35 -14.15
C GLN A 81 -0.57 -12.57 -12.82
N ARG A 82 0.59 -11.97 -12.61
CA ARG A 82 1.33 -12.06 -11.35
C ARG A 82 1.26 -10.78 -10.51
N GLN A 83 0.61 -9.73 -10.99
CA GLN A 83 0.68 -8.44 -10.31
C GLN A 83 -0.07 -8.41 -8.97
N ILE A 84 0.69 -8.42 -7.87
CA ILE A 84 0.18 -8.38 -6.48
C ILE A 84 0.76 -7.23 -5.65
N PHE A 85 1.60 -6.36 -6.23
CA PHE A 85 2.35 -5.33 -5.49
C PHE A 85 1.47 -4.57 -4.48
N PHE A 86 0.39 -3.95 -4.94
CA PHE A 86 -0.46 -3.14 -4.07
C PHE A 86 -1.20 -3.95 -3.02
N SER A 87 -1.83 -5.07 -3.41
CA SER A 87 -2.59 -5.92 -2.49
C SER A 87 -1.69 -6.55 -1.43
N TRP A 88 -0.49 -6.98 -1.81
CA TRP A 88 0.48 -7.58 -0.89
C TRP A 88 0.98 -6.54 0.12
N HIS A 89 1.38 -5.36 -0.33
CA HIS A 89 1.84 -4.29 0.57
C HIS A 89 0.70 -3.74 1.45
N ARG A 90 -0.55 -3.70 0.94
CA ARG A 90 -1.73 -3.38 1.77
C ARG A 90 -1.87 -4.36 2.93
N MET A 91 -1.78 -5.66 2.66
CA MET A 91 -1.83 -6.69 3.70
C MET A 91 -0.63 -6.61 4.65
N GLN A 92 0.55 -6.31 4.15
CA GLN A 92 1.73 -6.08 4.99
C GLN A 92 1.53 -4.90 5.95
N MET A 93 0.97 -3.78 5.47
CA MET A 93 0.64 -2.64 6.33
C MET A 93 -0.43 -3.01 7.35
N PHE A 94 -1.46 -3.75 6.92
CA PHE A 94 -2.51 -4.21 7.82
C PHE A 94 -1.98 -5.15 8.91
N GLU A 95 -1.15 -6.14 8.56
CA GLU A 95 -0.52 -7.08 9.50
C GLU A 95 0.33 -6.34 10.56
N MET A 96 1.18 -5.39 10.12
CA MET A 96 1.96 -4.55 11.03
C MET A 96 1.07 -3.70 11.94
N GLU A 97 0.03 -3.08 11.37
CA GLU A 97 -0.89 -2.23 12.12
C GLU A 97 -1.67 -3.02 13.18
N GLN A 98 -2.15 -4.22 12.85
CA GLN A 98 -2.82 -5.10 13.81
C GLN A 98 -1.87 -5.48 14.96
N ALA A 99 -0.61 -5.81 14.67
CA ALA A 99 0.37 -6.12 15.69
C ALA A 99 0.69 -4.90 16.59
N LEU A 100 0.76 -3.69 16.03
CA LEU A 100 0.92 -2.46 16.81
C LEU A 100 -0.31 -2.18 17.68
N GLN A 101 -1.52 -2.44 17.17
CA GLN A 101 -2.78 -2.24 17.89
C GLN A 101 -2.93 -3.20 19.08
N GLN A 102 -2.40 -4.43 18.98
CA GLN A 102 -2.33 -5.35 20.12
C GLN A 102 -1.49 -4.79 21.29
N LEU A 103 -0.49 -3.95 21.01
CA LEU A 103 0.35 -3.30 22.02
C LEU A 103 -0.27 -2.00 22.54
N ASN A 104 -0.80 -1.19 21.62
CA ASN A 104 -1.56 -0.01 21.95
C ASN A 104 -2.66 0.19 20.92
N PRO A 105 -3.93 0.05 21.33
CA PRO A 105 -5.04 0.00 20.39
C PRO A 105 -5.22 1.31 19.64
N ASN A 106 -4.80 2.45 20.19
CA ASN A 106 -4.98 3.75 19.55
C ASN A 106 -3.98 4.02 18.41
N ILE A 107 -3.09 3.07 18.10
CA ILE A 107 -2.16 3.22 16.97
C ILE A 107 -2.90 2.96 15.66
N SER A 108 -2.82 3.91 14.73
CA SER A 108 -2.98 3.67 13.30
C SER A 108 -1.66 4.03 12.62
N LEU A 109 -1.26 3.27 11.61
CA LEU A 109 -0.08 3.58 10.81
C LEU A 109 -0.28 4.94 10.12
N PRO A 110 0.64 5.89 10.32
CA PRO A 110 0.57 7.16 9.63
C PRO A 110 1.18 7.04 8.24
N TRP A 111 0.82 7.96 7.34
CA TRP A 111 1.47 8.11 6.04
C TRP A 111 2.41 9.31 6.00
N TRP A 112 3.47 9.18 5.21
CA TRP A 112 4.38 10.27 4.85
C TRP A 112 4.14 10.67 3.39
N ASP A 113 3.59 11.86 3.16
CA ASP A 113 3.50 12.44 1.82
C ASP A 113 4.88 12.93 1.37
N SER A 114 5.62 12.02 0.74
CA SER A 114 6.94 12.28 0.18
C SER A 114 6.90 13.23 -1.02
N SER A 115 5.71 13.56 -1.54
CA SER A 115 5.56 14.56 -2.59
C SER A 115 5.63 15.99 -2.09
N VAL A 116 5.33 16.19 -0.81
CA VAL A 116 5.32 17.50 -0.14
C VAL A 116 6.49 17.63 0.84
N ASP A 117 6.66 16.64 1.72
CA ASP A 117 7.69 16.68 2.75
C ASP A 117 8.99 16.00 2.28
N GLN A 118 9.86 16.80 1.65
CA GLN A 118 11.10 16.34 1.02
C GLN A 118 12.37 16.81 1.74
N SER A 119 12.24 17.41 2.93
CA SER A 119 13.40 17.97 3.63
C SER A 119 14.17 16.87 4.37
N PRO A 120 15.51 16.77 4.20
CA PRO A 120 16.35 15.93 5.06
C PRO A 120 16.30 16.33 6.55
N ASN A 121 15.86 17.56 6.84
CA ASN A 121 15.66 18.09 8.19
C ASN A 121 14.18 18.09 8.60
N SER A 122 13.34 17.26 7.97
CA SER A 122 11.94 17.13 8.34
C SER A 122 11.79 16.60 9.77
N PRO A 123 10.78 17.06 10.55
CA PRO A 123 10.44 16.50 11.84
C PRO A 123 10.13 15.00 11.81
N LEU A 124 9.82 14.45 10.62
CA LEU A 124 9.72 13.01 10.40
C LEU A 124 10.98 12.28 10.85
N PHE A 125 12.15 12.84 10.54
CA PHE A 125 13.47 12.27 10.82
C PHE A 125 14.13 12.81 12.09
N ASP A 126 13.40 13.58 12.91
CA ASP A 126 13.87 14.00 14.23
C ASP A 126 14.11 12.78 15.13
N TYR A 127 15.07 12.92 16.05
CA TYR A 127 15.44 11.84 16.97
C TYR A 127 14.24 11.40 17.82
N GLU A 128 13.36 12.32 18.19
CA GLU A 128 12.14 12.07 18.97
C GLU A 128 11.10 11.20 18.23
N PHE A 129 11.22 11.05 16.91
CA PHE A 129 10.31 10.26 16.08
C PHE A 129 11.06 9.18 15.28
N MET A 130 11.01 9.17 13.94
CA MET A 130 11.64 8.09 13.16
C MET A 130 13.17 8.18 13.14
N GLY A 131 13.77 9.31 13.51
CA GLY A 131 15.21 9.55 13.45
C GLY A 131 16.04 8.64 14.35
N GLN A 132 15.55 8.34 15.57
CA GLN A 132 16.28 7.49 16.52
C GLN A 132 16.62 6.10 15.97
N PHE A 133 15.75 5.53 15.14
CA PHE A 133 15.96 4.21 14.56
C PHE A 133 17.18 4.15 13.67
N ASN A 134 17.54 5.27 13.01
CA ASN A 134 18.70 5.30 12.12
C ASN A 134 19.99 4.88 12.84
N THR A 135 20.25 5.51 13.99
CA THR A 135 21.41 5.18 14.82
C THR A 135 21.19 3.90 15.61
N ASN A 136 20.01 3.72 16.22
CA ASN A 136 19.78 2.64 17.17
C ASN A 136 19.72 1.27 16.48
N TRP A 137 19.20 1.21 15.25
CA TRP A 137 19.07 -0.02 14.47
C TRP A 137 20.08 -0.13 13.33
N GLY A 138 21.06 0.77 13.28
CA GLY A 138 22.14 0.74 12.27
C GLY A 138 21.64 0.83 10.83
N LEU A 139 20.61 1.64 10.57
CA LEU A 139 19.92 1.69 9.26
C LEU A 139 20.73 2.41 8.17
N ASN A 140 21.73 3.21 8.56
CA ASN A 140 22.64 3.92 7.65
C ASN A 140 21.90 4.78 6.59
N ARG A 141 20.80 5.44 6.98
CA ARG A 141 20.05 6.36 6.11
C ARG A 141 20.97 7.46 5.56
N ASN A 142 20.77 7.83 4.31
CA ASN A 142 21.53 8.86 3.60
C ASN A 142 20.58 9.79 2.85
N LEU A 143 19.79 10.53 3.64
CA LEU A 143 18.65 11.32 3.19
C LEU A 143 19.03 12.32 2.08
N GLY A 144 18.35 12.24 0.94
CA GLY A 144 18.47 13.21 -0.15
C GLY A 144 19.75 13.12 -0.97
N ASN A 145 20.60 12.11 -0.75
CA ASN A 145 21.81 11.92 -1.55
C ASN A 145 21.54 11.31 -2.93
N LYS A 146 20.39 10.67 -3.13
CA LYS A 146 20.00 10.01 -4.39
C LYS A 146 18.50 10.13 -4.66
N GLY A 147 18.15 9.99 -5.94
CA GLY A 147 16.77 9.98 -6.45
C GLY A 147 16.06 11.32 -6.25
N PRO A 148 15.14 11.73 -7.12
CA PRO A 148 14.12 12.67 -6.70
C PRO A 148 13.03 11.91 -5.92
N LEU A 149 12.52 12.55 -4.86
CA LEU A 149 11.18 12.24 -4.37
C LEU A 149 10.15 12.71 -5.42
N PRO A 150 8.96 12.10 -5.48
CA PRO A 150 7.95 12.50 -6.47
C PRO A 150 7.55 13.96 -6.20
N THR A 151 7.20 14.74 -7.22
CA THR A 151 6.54 16.05 -6.98
C THR A 151 5.03 15.87 -6.90
N PRO A 152 4.25 16.84 -6.38
CA PRO A 152 2.79 16.75 -6.42
C PRO A 152 2.26 16.59 -7.85
N GLN A 153 2.91 17.23 -8.83
CA GLN A 153 2.59 17.03 -10.24
C GLN A 153 2.88 15.60 -10.72
N THR A 154 3.95 14.98 -10.22
CA THR A 154 4.25 13.57 -10.51
C THR A 154 3.13 12.68 -9.99
N ILE A 155 2.68 12.87 -8.75
CA ILE A 155 1.55 12.14 -8.18
C ILE A 155 0.28 12.33 -9.02
N THR A 156 -0.08 13.58 -9.36
CA THR A 156 -1.24 13.88 -10.22
C THR A 156 -1.17 13.17 -11.56
N ASN A 157 0.01 13.16 -12.21
CA ASN A 157 0.18 12.50 -13.50
C ASN A 157 0.02 10.98 -13.40
N VAL A 158 0.55 10.36 -12.34
CA VAL A 158 0.39 8.92 -12.12
C VAL A 158 -1.06 8.57 -11.80
N GLN A 159 -1.72 9.34 -10.93
CA GLN A 159 -3.13 9.13 -10.57
C GLN A 159 -4.10 9.25 -11.75
N ALA A 160 -3.75 10.03 -12.77
CA ALA A 160 -4.56 10.18 -13.98
C ALA A 160 -4.55 8.95 -14.91
N ILE A 161 -3.64 8.00 -14.71
CA ILE A 161 -3.53 6.79 -15.55
C ILE A 161 -4.75 5.89 -15.32
N GLN A 162 -5.49 5.55 -16.37
CA GLN A 162 -6.74 4.78 -16.27
C GLN A 162 -6.54 3.26 -16.30
N ASP A 163 -5.51 2.79 -17.00
CA ASP A 163 -5.20 1.36 -17.09
C ASP A 163 -4.42 0.92 -15.85
N PHE A 164 -4.94 -0.06 -15.11
CA PHE A 164 -4.33 -0.51 -13.85
C PHE A 164 -2.90 -1.02 -14.02
N LEU A 165 -2.60 -1.76 -15.08
CA LEU A 165 -1.27 -2.32 -15.25
C LEU A 165 -0.24 -1.23 -15.56
N ILE A 166 -0.63 -0.22 -16.33
CA ILE A 166 0.20 0.98 -16.57
C ILE A 166 0.35 1.78 -15.27
N TYR A 167 -0.75 2.02 -14.55
CA TYR A 167 -0.74 2.75 -13.27
C TYR A 167 0.18 2.07 -12.27
N SER A 168 -0.02 0.76 -12.05
CA SER A 168 0.70 -0.03 -11.08
C SER A 168 2.19 -0.08 -11.38
N ASN A 169 2.57 -0.32 -12.64
CA ASN A 169 3.95 -0.31 -13.06
C ASN A 169 4.61 1.08 -12.88
N GLN A 170 3.91 2.16 -13.23
CA GLN A 170 4.43 3.52 -13.09
C GLN A 170 4.53 3.94 -11.61
N ALA A 171 3.56 3.58 -10.78
CA ALA A 171 3.55 3.87 -9.35
C ALA A 171 4.69 3.13 -8.64
N GLU A 172 4.89 1.86 -8.95
CA GLU A 172 5.88 1.00 -8.31
C GLU A 172 7.33 1.31 -8.75
N ARG A 173 7.59 1.41 -10.06
CA ARG A 173 8.94 1.65 -10.60
C ARG A 173 9.33 3.12 -10.67
N GLY A 174 8.35 4.02 -10.69
CA GLY A 174 8.57 5.46 -10.75
C GLY A 174 8.83 6.08 -9.38
N ASP A 175 9.01 7.40 -9.36
CA ASP A 175 9.39 8.13 -8.15
C ASP A 175 8.37 8.01 -7.00
N LEU A 176 7.10 7.69 -7.29
CA LEU A 176 6.03 7.53 -6.30
C LEU A 176 6.41 6.54 -5.19
N HIS A 177 6.86 5.33 -5.55
CA HIS A 177 7.33 4.31 -4.63
C HIS A 177 8.86 4.28 -4.56
N ARG A 178 9.52 4.05 -5.72
CA ARG A 178 10.97 3.92 -5.84
C ARG A 178 11.73 5.12 -5.27
N GLY A 179 11.20 6.33 -5.44
CA GLY A 179 11.85 7.57 -5.05
C GLY A 179 12.15 7.61 -3.55
N ALA A 180 11.21 7.20 -2.70
CA ALA A 180 11.40 7.20 -1.25
C ALA A 180 12.44 6.17 -0.78
N HIS A 181 12.43 4.96 -1.37
CA HIS A 181 13.43 3.93 -1.10
C HIS A 181 14.86 4.43 -1.35
N VAL A 182 15.06 5.06 -2.51
CA VAL A 182 16.37 5.59 -2.93
C VAL A 182 16.75 6.85 -2.14
N TRP A 183 15.80 7.76 -1.91
CA TRP A 183 16.03 9.04 -1.23
C TRP A 183 16.36 8.87 0.24
N VAL A 184 15.69 7.94 0.94
CA VAL A 184 16.05 7.62 2.33
C VAL A 184 17.40 6.92 2.39
N GLY A 185 17.68 6.02 1.45
CA GLY A 185 18.94 5.28 1.38
C GLY A 185 19.16 4.32 2.55
N GLY A 186 20.38 3.80 2.69
CA GLY A 186 20.68 2.79 3.69
C GLY A 186 19.86 1.52 3.47
N VAL A 187 19.28 0.98 4.55
CA VAL A 187 18.42 -0.21 4.51
C VAL A 187 17.21 -0.03 3.59
N MET A 188 16.65 1.18 3.48
CA MET A 188 15.53 1.47 2.59
C MET A 188 15.85 1.21 1.10
N ASN A 189 17.12 1.22 0.69
CA ASN A 189 17.52 0.94 -0.69
C ASN A 189 17.94 -0.53 -0.92
N THR A 190 17.52 -1.44 -0.05
CA THR A 190 17.81 -2.88 -0.10
C THR A 190 16.51 -3.70 -0.11
N PRO A 191 16.56 -5.01 -0.40
CA PRO A 191 15.41 -5.91 -0.25
C PRO A 191 14.95 -6.07 1.20
N LEU A 192 15.69 -5.57 2.18
CA LEU A 192 15.33 -5.62 3.60
C LEU A 192 14.76 -4.28 4.08
N SER A 193 14.28 -3.44 3.16
CA SER A 193 13.67 -2.15 3.46
C SER A 193 12.62 -2.18 4.58
N PRO A 194 11.81 -3.24 4.80
CA PRO A 194 10.88 -3.27 5.93
C PRO A 194 11.53 -3.29 7.32
N ARG A 195 12.86 -3.50 7.42
CA ARG A 195 13.61 -3.33 8.69
C ARG A 195 13.66 -1.87 9.15
N ASP A 196 13.47 -0.90 8.25
CA ASP A 196 13.39 0.51 8.59
C ASP A 196 11.93 0.91 8.87
N PRO A 197 11.57 1.42 10.07
CA PRO A 197 10.20 1.84 10.37
C PRO A 197 9.60 2.88 9.40
N ILE A 198 10.44 3.67 8.70
CA ILE A 198 9.96 4.62 7.69
C ILE A 198 9.30 3.92 6.50
N PHE A 199 9.62 2.64 6.26
CA PHE A 199 9.00 1.80 5.25
C PHE A 199 7.48 1.79 5.41
N TYR A 200 6.99 1.58 6.64
CA TYR A 200 5.56 1.49 6.91
C TYR A 200 4.85 2.82 6.69
N LEU A 201 5.52 3.95 6.96
CA LEU A 201 4.98 5.28 6.68
C LEU A 201 4.92 5.56 5.17
N HIS A 202 5.95 5.13 4.45
CA HIS A 202 6.01 5.25 3.00
C HIS A 202 4.95 4.38 2.32
N HIS A 203 4.88 3.09 2.64
CA HIS A 203 3.93 2.16 2.04
C HIS A 203 2.49 2.43 2.44
N THR A 204 2.23 3.04 3.61
CA THR A 204 0.89 3.58 3.95
C THR A 204 0.49 4.72 3.01
N TYR A 205 1.44 5.57 2.57
CA TYR A 205 1.16 6.61 1.58
C TYR A 205 0.91 6.01 0.19
N VAL A 206 1.71 5.02 -0.24
CA VAL A 206 1.48 4.29 -1.50
C VAL A 206 0.09 3.63 -1.51
N ASP A 207 -0.29 3.01 -0.39
CA ASP A 207 -1.59 2.35 -0.22
C ASP A 207 -2.76 3.34 -0.23
N LYS A 208 -2.60 4.52 0.41
CA LYS A 208 -3.55 5.65 0.30
C LYS A 208 -3.75 6.04 -1.16
N LEU A 209 -2.66 6.24 -1.90
CA LEU A 209 -2.72 6.63 -3.31
C LEU A 209 -3.42 5.57 -4.16
N TRP A 210 -3.20 4.28 -3.88
CA TRP A 210 -3.93 3.22 -4.57
C TRP A 210 -5.44 3.23 -4.24
N LYS A 211 -5.81 3.42 -2.97
CA LYS A 211 -7.22 3.62 -2.58
C LYS A 211 -7.84 4.78 -3.36
N ASP A 212 -7.16 5.94 -3.41
CA ASP A 212 -7.67 7.12 -4.11
C ASP A 212 -7.80 6.86 -5.63
N TRP A 213 -6.88 6.10 -6.22
CA TRP A 213 -6.96 5.67 -7.61
C TRP A 213 -8.18 4.79 -7.88
N VAL A 214 -8.43 3.78 -7.03
CA VAL A 214 -9.58 2.87 -7.14
C VAL A 214 -10.90 3.65 -7.09
N GLN A 215 -11.00 4.65 -6.22
CA GLN A 215 -12.19 5.50 -6.12
C GLN A 215 -12.44 6.33 -7.39
N GLN A 216 -11.38 6.75 -8.08
CA GLN A 216 -11.49 7.49 -9.36
C GLN A 216 -11.72 6.55 -10.56
N ASN A 217 -11.37 5.27 -10.44
CA ASN A 217 -11.39 4.29 -11.52
C ASN A 217 -12.17 3.01 -11.13
N PRO A 218 -13.46 3.12 -10.76
CA PRO A 218 -14.23 1.97 -10.30
C PRO A 218 -14.34 0.92 -11.42
N GLY A 219 -13.92 -0.32 -11.11
CA GLY A 219 -13.97 -1.45 -12.05
C GLY A 219 -12.74 -1.61 -12.95
N SER A 220 -11.70 -0.78 -12.79
CA SER A 220 -10.45 -0.88 -13.56
C SER A 220 -9.34 -1.69 -12.86
N SER A 221 -9.51 -2.12 -11.61
CA SER A 221 -8.55 -2.99 -10.91
C SER A 221 -8.45 -4.35 -11.61
N SER A 222 -7.23 -4.88 -11.80
CA SER A 222 -7.05 -6.13 -12.53
C SER A 222 -7.47 -7.35 -11.70
N PHE A 223 -8.65 -7.89 -12.02
CA PHE A 223 -9.27 -9.09 -11.44
C PHE A 223 -8.56 -10.42 -11.80
N ILE A 224 -7.27 -10.56 -11.52
CA ILE A 224 -6.47 -11.64 -12.14
C ILE A 224 -6.02 -12.71 -11.15
N ILE A 225 -6.01 -12.45 -9.84
CA ILE A 225 -5.33 -13.33 -8.88
C ILE A 225 -6.26 -13.64 -7.71
N THR A 226 -6.30 -14.90 -7.28
CA THR A 226 -7.09 -15.35 -6.13
C THR A 226 -6.24 -15.79 -4.94
N SER A 227 -4.93 -15.53 -4.98
CA SER A 227 -3.96 -15.89 -3.93
C SER A 227 -2.69 -15.07 -4.05
N MET A 228 -2.20 -14.52 -2.93
CA MET A 228 -0.91 -13.83 -2.88
C MET A 228 0.04 -14.55 -1.91
N ILE A 229 1.33 -14.63 -2.27
CA ILE A 229 2.36 -15.26 -1.42
C ILE A 229 2.39 -14.61 -0.04
N ARG A 230 2.73 -15.40 0.99
CA ARG A 230 2.53 -15.11 2.44
C ARG A 230 1.08 -15.25 2.91
N TYR A 231 0.11 -14.77 2.14
CA TYR A 231 -1.32 -14.76 2.49
C TYR A 231 -2.12 -15.81 1.71
N ASP A 232 -1.52 -16.98 1.47
CA ASP A 232 -2.13 -18.11 0.75
C ASP A 232 -2.74 -19.17 1.68
N GLY A 233 -2.78 -18.89 2.99
CA GLY A 233 -3.25 -19.83 4.00
C GLY A 233 -2.20 -20.85 4.47
N THR A 234 -0.92 -20.69 4.08
CA THR A 234 0.14 -21.66 4.40
C THR A 234 1.27 -21.08 5.28
N TYR A 235 1.54 -19.78 5.18
CA TYR A 235 2.57 -19.14 6.00
C TYR A 235 2.14 -19.07 7.47
N SER A 236 3.05 -19.36 8.39
CA SER A 236 2.79 -19.26 9.82
C SER A 236 3.82 -18.39 10.50
N PHE A 237 3.35 -17.48 11.34
CA PHE A 237 4.17 -16.61 12.18
C PHE A 237 3.70 -16.75 13.64
N ASP A 238 4.65 -16.85 14.56
CA ASP A 238 4.37 -17.06 16.00
C ASP A 238 3.38 -18.20 16.32
N GLY A 239 3.47 -19.29 15.54
CA GLY A 239 2.59 -20.46 15.73
C GLY A 239 1.18 -20.31 15.17
N GLU A 240 0.82 -19.16 14.61
CA GLU A 240 -0.47 -18.90 13.97
C GLU A 240 -0.31 -18.89 12.44
N THR A 241 -1.21 -19.58 11.74
CA THR A 241 -1.24 -19.59 10.28
C THR A 241 -2.01 -18.37 9.77
N LEU A 242 -1.38 -17.59 8.91
CA LEU A 242 -2.02 -16.42 8.30
C LEU A 242 -3.18 -16.86 7.39
N PRO A 243 -4.30 -16.12 7.36
CA PRO A 243 -5.44 -16.49 6.54
C PRO A 243 -5.11 -16.42 5.05
N LEU A 244 -5.83 -17.23 4.25
CA LEU A 244 -5.90 -17.04 2.81
C LEU A 244 -6.60 -15.71 2.54
N VAL A 245 -5.96 -14.83 1.76
CA VAL A 245 -6.50 -13.56 1.32
C VAL A 245 -6.46 -13.51 -0.20
N ASP A 246 -7.63 -13.35 -0.80
CA ASP A 246 -7.77 -13.02 -2.21
C ASP A 246 -7.44 -11.53 -2.40
N PRO A 247 -6.50 -11.16 -3.29
CA PRO A 247 -6.16 -9.75 -3.50
C PRO A 247 -7.34 -8.92 -4.03
N ASP A 248 -8.29 -9.54 -4.75
CA ASP A 248 -9.47 -8.83 -5.24
C ASP A 248 -10.45 -8.46 -4.10
N ASP A 249 -10.49 -9.27 -3.03
CA ASP A 249 -11.35 -9.04 -1.86
C ASP A 249 -10.92 -7.83 -1.02
N ILE A 250 -9.70 -7.33 -1.21
CA ILE A 250 -9.13 -6.23 -0.40
C ILE A 250 -8.85 -4.96 -1.21
N VAL A 251 -9.33 -4.87 -2.45
CA VAL A 251 -9.18 -3.68 -3.31
C VAL A 251 -9.85 -2.45 -2.69
N ASP A 252 -10.99 -2.63 -2.03
CA ASP A 252 -11.60 -1.62 -1.17
C ASP A 252 -11.13 -1.82 0.27
N SER A 253 -10.19 -0.99 0.74
CA SER A 253 -9.64 -1.09 2.09
C SER A 253 -10.68 -0.84 3.17
N VAL A 254 -11.68 0.00 2.89
CA VAL A 254 -12.74 0.38 3.84
C VAL A 254 -13.68 -0.80 3.98
N GLU A 255 -14.27 -1.23 2.87
CA GLU A 255 -15.23 -2.33 2.90
C GLU A 255 -14.56 -3.60 3.41
N ALA A 256 -13.36 -3.96 2.93
CA ALA A 256 -12.73 -5.24 3.25
C ALA A 256 -12.17 -5.30 4.67
N LEU A 257 -11.35 -4.29 5.02
CA LEU A 257 -10.47 -4.31 6.19
C LEU A 257 -10.90 -3.30 7.28
N GLY A 258 -11.83 -2.39 7.01
CA GLY A 258 -12.19 -1.31 7.94
C GLY A 258 -11.09 -0.25 8.08
N VAL A 259 -10.24 -0.11 7.06
CA VAL A 259 -9.12 0.83 7.05
C VAL A 259 -9.52 2.10 6.30
N PHE A 260 -9.52 3.22 7.01
CA PHE A 260 -9.84 4.56 6.51
C PHE A 260 -8.58 5.42 6.42
N TYR A 261 -8.65 6.46 5.59
CA TYR A 261 -7.61 7.48 5.48
C TYR A 261 -8.23 8.84 5.79
N ALA A 262 -7.66 9.54 6.76
CA ALA A 262 -7.99 10.92 7.08
C ALA A 262 -6.99 11.86 6.42
N GLU A 263 -7.46 13.05 6.03
CA GLU A 263 -6.63 14.10 5.47
C GLU A 263 -7.21 15.48 5.77
N ASN A 264 -6.35 16.48 5.91
CA ASN A 264 -6.72 17.88 6.12
C ASN A 264 -7.63 18.08 7.35
N GLY A 265 -7.39 17.32 8.41
CA GLY A 265 -8.19 17.41 9.64
C GLY A 265 -9.59 16.78 9.56
N LEU A 266 -9.87 15.96 8.53
CA LEU A 266 -11.16 15.27 8.39
C LEU A 266 -10.96 13.76 8.16
N ALA A 267 -11.70 12.95 8.91
CA ALA A 267 -11.88 11.53 8.65
C ALA A 267 -13.32 11.25 8.22
N GLU A 268 -13.51 10.70 7.03
CA GLU A 268 -14.83 10.37 6.48
C GLU A 268 -15.09 8.86 6.59
N LEU A 269 -15.95 8.48 7.54
CA LEU A 269 -16.33 7.09 7.80
C LEU A 269 -17.58 6.77 6.98
N HIS A 270 -17.38 6.48 5.71
CA HIS A 270 -18.42 6.17 4.72
C HIS A 270 -18.43 4.70 4.33
N ASN A 271 -19.57 4.21 3.83
CA ASN A 271 -19.73 2.89 3.18
C ASN A 271 -19.17 1.69 3.97
N TYR A 272 -19.27 1.73 5.30
CA TYR A 272 -18.72 0.68 6.15
C TYR A 272 -19.80 0.04 7.01
N VAL A 273 -19.82 -1.29 7.00
CA VAL A 273 -20.68 -2.07 7.90
C VAL A 273 -19.81 -2.60 9.01
N VAL A 274 -20.08 -2.18 10.26
CA VAL A 274 -19.38 -2.70 11.44
C VAL A 274 -19.51 -4.22 11.47
N LYS A 275 -18.38 -4.92 11.54
CA LYS A 275 -18.30 -6.37 11.38
C LYS A 275 -18.00 -7.10 12.69
N ASN A 276 -17.34 -6.44 13.63
CA ASN A 276 -16.82 -7.01 14.88
C ASN A 276 -16.08 -8.35 14.65
N LYS A 277 -15.38 -8.48 13.50
CA LYS A 277 -14.80 -9.76 13.00
C LYS A 277 -13.74 -10.32 13.94
N THR A 278 -12.89 -9.45 14.45
CA THR A 278 -11.76 -9.80 15.34
C THR A 278 -12.02 -9.35 16.77
N GLN A 279 -13.00 -8.47 17.01
CA GLN A 279 -13.14 -7.70 18.24
C GLN A 279 -14.62 -7.48 18.60
N ASN A 280 -14.92 -7.54 19.90
CA ASN A 280 -16.26 -7.25 20.41
C ASN A 280 -16.68 -5.78 20.26
N LEU A 281 -15.75 -4.86 20.02
CA LEU A 281 -16.00 -3.43 19.82
C LEU A 281 -15.04 -2.91 18.75
N GLU A 282 -15.56 -2.27 17.72
CA GLU A 282 -14.73 -1.54 16.76
C GLU A 282 -14.61 -0.08 17.21
N ASN A 283 -13.40 0.36 17.56
CA ASN A 283 -13.15 1.72 18.02
C ASN A 283 -12.49 2.55 16.90
N PHE A 284 -12.96 3.75 16.61
CA PHE A 284 -12.40 4.63 15.58
C PHE A 284 -11.86 5.89 16.24
N TYR A 285 -10.57 6.16 16.16
CA TYR A 285 -9.94 7.32 16.81
C TYR A 285 -9.26 8.27 15.81
N TYR A 286 -9.61 9.55 15.89
CA TYR A 286 -8.95 10.61 15.15
C TYR A 286 -9.02 11.95 15.88
N GLN A 287 -7.90 12.66 16.03
CA GLN A 287 -7.85 13.86 16.87
C GLN A 287 -8.68 15.05 16.32
N TYR A 288 -8.88 15.12 15.00
CA TYR A 288 -9.67 16.19 14.38
C TYR A 288 -11.10 15.73 14.11
N THR A 289 -11.75 16.23 13.07
CA THR A 289 -13.17 15.98 12.81
C THR A 289 -13.39 14.59 12.22
N ILE A 290 -14.42 13.88 12.72
CA ILE A 290 -14.88 12.61 12.16
C ILE A 290 -16.31 12.77 11.67
N ASP A 291 -16.52 12.57 10.37
CA ASP A 291 -17.84 12.50 9.77
C ASP A 291 -18.24 11.02 9.62
N VAL A 292 -19.38 10.63 10.19
CA VAL A 292 -19.88 9.25 10.17
C VAL A 292 -21.24 9.24 9.47
N GLY A 293 -21.33 8.55 8.34
CA GLY A 293 -22.57 8.47 7.56
C GLY A 293 -22.35 7.91 6.17
N ASN A 294 -23.14 8.35 5.18
CA ASN A 294 -23.07 7.88 3.80
C ASN A 294 -22.85 6.36 3.67
N GLY A 295 -23.74 5.56 4.26
CA GLY A 295 -23.65 4.11 4.21
C GLY A 295 -22.88 3.47 5.36
N PHE A 296 -22.53 4.22 6.42
CA PHE A 296 -22.02 3.65 7.66
C PHE A 296 -23.13 2.98 8.46
N LYS A 297 -23.01 1.66 8.69
CA LYS A 297 -24.05 0.85 9.33
C LYS A 297 -23.53 0.06 10.51
N ILE A 298 -24.32 0.02 11.57
CA ILE A 298 -24.08 -0.81 12.76
C ILE A 298 -25.21 -1.85 12.83
N PRO A 299 -24.95 -3.12 12.45
CA PRO A 299 -25.96 -4.17 12.48
C PRO A 299 -26.37 -4.55 13.90
N ASN A 300 -27.45 -5.33 14.02
CA ASN A 300 -27.88 -5.89 15.31
C ASN A 300 -26.75 -6.71 15.96
N ASN A 301 -26.59 -6.62 17.27
CA ASN A 301 -25.52 -7.25 18.06
C ASN A 301 -24.08 -6.82 17.69
N HIS A 302 -23.93 -5.67 17.03
CA HIS A 302 -22.61 -5.09 16.75
C HIS A 302 -22.38 -3.85 17.62
N HIS A 303 -21.11 -3.58 17.90
CA HIS A 303 -20.69 -2.52 18.81
C HIS A 303 -19.60 -1.67 18.15
N CYS A 304 -19.82 -0.36 18.16
CA CYS A 304 -18.92 0.62 17.58
C CYS A 304 -18.73 1.81 18.53
N LYS A 305 -17.49 2.28 18.61
CA LYS A 305 -17.12 3.51 19.31
C LYS A 305 -16.40 4.42 18.34
N VAL A 306 -16.75 5.69 18.31
CA VAL A 306 -16.06 6.73 17.55
C VAL A 306 -15.57 7.77 18.55
N GLN A 307 -14.28 8.08 18.50
CA GLN A 307 -13.59 8.97 19.40
C GLN A 307 -12.86 10.06 18.63
N SER A 308 -13.10 11.31 19.01
CA SER A 308 -12.39 12.47 18.48
C SER A 308 -11.98 13.42 19.59
N VAL A 309 -10.92 14.20 19.40
CA VAL A 309 -10.58 15.30 20.32
C VAL A 309 -11.36 16.58 19.98
N ASN A 310 -11.79 16.73 18.73
CA ASN A 310 -12.45 17.94 18.24
C ASN A 310 -13.96 17.77 18.05
N GLU A 311 -14.37 16.96 17.07
CA GLU A 311 -15.76 16.93 16.60
C GLU A 311 -16.11 15.57 15.98
N ILE A 312 -17.35 15.11 16.22
CA ILE A 312 -17.94 13.94 15.58
C ILE A 312 -19.28 14.37 14.99
N ASN A 313 -19.41 14.29 13.67
CA ASN A 313 -20.64 14.59 12.95
C ASN A 313 -21.31 13.29 12.51
N LEU A 314 -22.56 13.07 12.94
CA LEU A 314 -23.41 12.03 12.36
C LEU A 314 -24.17 12.64 11.19
N ILE A 315 -23.75 12.32 9.98
CA ILE A 315 -24.33 12.87 8.75
C ILE A 315 -25.35 11.89 8.14
N PRO A 316 -26.19 12.31 7.17
CA PRO A 316 -27.16 11.43 6.53
C PRO A 316 -26.52 10.12 6.02
N GLY A 317 -27.25 9.01 6.17
CA GLY A 317 -26.76 7.68 5.80
C GLY A 317 -26.04 6.92 6.92
N PHE A 318 -25.95 7.48 8.13
CA PHE A 318 -25.62 6.72 9.34
C PHE A 318 -26.84 5.89 9.79
N GLU A 319 -26.65 4.58 9.98
CA GLU A 319 -27.70 3.66 10.41
C GLU A 319 -27.23 2.78 11.58
N ALA A 320 -27.96 2.77 12.70
CA ALA A 320 -27.73 1.85 13.81
C ALA A 320 -28.97 0.99 14.05
N SER A 321 -28.82 -0.33 13.93
CA SER A 321 -29.93 -1.28 14.07
C SER A 321 -30.34 -1.44 15.54
N VAL A 322 -31.61 -1.77 15.79
CA VAL A 322 -32.07 -2.17 17.13
C VAL A 322 -31.21 -3.33 17.62
N GLY A 323 -30.67 -3.20 18.84
CA GLY A 323 -29.75 -4.19 19.45
C GLY A 323 -28.26 -3.95 19.16
N SER A 324 -27.90 -2.91 18.40
CA SER A 324 -26.53 -2.41 18.32
C SER A 324 -26.15 -1.51 19.50
N ASN A 325 -24.85 -1.28 19.72
CA ASN A 325 -24.34 -0.25 20.63
C ASN A 325 -23.46 0.73 19.87
N PHE A 326 -23.74 2.03 19.97
CA PHE A 326 -22.93 3.09 19.39
C PHE A 326 -22.53 4.11 20.45
N ILE A 327 -21.23 4.39 20.54
CA ILE A 327 -20.67 5.38 21.46
C ILE A 327 -19.93 6.44 20.63
N ALA A 328 -20.37 7.70 20.70
CA ALA A 328 -19.58 8.85 20.23
C ALA A 328 -18.98 9.56 21.45
N ALA A 329 -17.66 9.71 21.50
CA ALA A 329 -16.97 10.34 22.62
C ALA A 329 -16.02 11.44 22.15
N ILE A 330 -16.11 12.61 22.78
CA ILE A 330 -15.10 13.65 22.66
C ILE A 330 -14.06 13.42 23.75
N ASP A 331 -12.87 13.02 23.34
CA ASP A 331 -11.74 12.77 24.22
C ASP A 331 -10.98 14.07 24.46
N MET A 332 -11.04 14.58 25.68
CA MET A 332 -10.18 15.69 26.08
C MET A 332 -8.82 15.07 26.38
N ASP A 333 -7.96 14.94 25.37
CA ASP A 333 -6.60 14.40 25.53
C ASP A 333 -5.89 15.18 26.65
N GLN A 334 -5.92 14.61 27.86
CA GLN A 334 -5.44 15.21 29.11
C GLN A 334 -4.14 14.52 29.51
N GLU A 335 -3.23 14.27 28.56
CA GLU A 335 -2.02 13.53 28.90
C GLU A 335 -0.73 14.29 28.64
N SER A 336 -0.12 14.66 29.77
CA SER A 336 1.29 14.96 29.95
C SER A 336 2.16 13.88 29.32
N ALA A 337 2.56 14.08 28.06
CA ALA A 337 3.49 13.20 27.37
C ALA A 337 4.78 13.05 28.21
N LYS A 338 5.01 11.84 28.75
CA LYS A 338 6.30 11.51 29.35
C LYS A 338 7.37 11.59 28.26
N LYS A 339 8.54 12.15 28.61
CA LYS A 339 9.67 12.26 27.68
C LYS A 339 9.99 10.88 27.05
N PRO A 340 10.33 10.83 25.76
CA PRO A 340 10.69 9.60 25.09
C PRO A 340 11.79 8.87 25.86
N THR A 341 11.63 7.56 26.04
CA THR A 341 12.64 6.74 26.73
C THR A 341 13.79 6.53 25.75
N ILE A 342 15.01 6.91 26.14
CA ILE A 342 16.22 6.67 25.32
C ILE A 342 16.47 5.16 25.31
N ARG A 343 16.35 4.53 24.14
CA ARG A 343 16.61 3.11 23.92
C ARG A 343 17.90 2.98 23.11
N LYS A 344 18.82 2.09 23.49
CA LYS A 344 20.09 1.83 22.79
C LYS A 344 20.26 0.33 22.59
N GLU A 345 19.48 -0.24 21.68
CA GLU A 345 19.59 -1.64 21.32
C GLU A 345 19.52 -1.76 19.79
N ASN A 346 20.54 -2.37 19.21
CA ASN A 346 20.55 -2.79 17.82
C ASN A 346 20.17 -4.27 17.80
N PHE A 347 19.11 -4.59 17.09
CA PHE A 347 18.47 -5.90 17.12
C PHE A 347 18.69 -6.70 15.82
N PHE A 348 19.35 -6.13 14.80
CA PHE A 348 19.56 -6.84 13.55
C PHE A 348 20.92 -7.52 13.52
N ASP A 349 20.91 -8.85 13.37
CA ASP A 349 22.07 -9.59 12.93
C ASP A 349 22.46 -9.19 11.49
N TYR A 350 23.72 -9.41 11.14
CA TYR A 350 24.20 -9.15 9.79
C TYR A 350 23.48 -10.04 8.78
N ASP A 351 23.03 -9.43 7.68
CA ASP A 351 22.34 -10.11 6.59
C ASP A 351 22.99 -9.76 5.23
N PRO A 352 23.36 -10.76 4.39
CA PRO A 352 23.92 -10.51 3.07
C PRO A 352 23.06 -9.61 2.16
N ALA A 353 21.73 -9.61 2.29
CA ALA A 353 20.86 -8.77 1.47
C ALA A 353 21.05 -7.27 1.74
N LEU A 354 21.68 -6.89 2.86
CA LEU A 354 22.11 -5.51 3.12
C LEU A 354 23.23 -5.04 2.18
N GLN A 355 23.93 -5.95 1.49
CA GLN A 355 24.93 -5.59 0.48
C GLN A 355 24.29 -5.16 -0.85
N ASN A 356 23.01 -5.47 -1.07
CA ASN A 356 22.26 -5.09 -2.27
C ASN A 356 21.71 -3.66 -2.13
N ILE A 357 22.59 -2.69 -1.87
CA ILE A 357 22.30 -1.28 -1.59
C ILE A 357 21.76 -0.47 -2.79
N HIS A 358 21.44 -1.16 -3.89
CA HIS A 358 21.00 -0.63 -5.17
C HIS A 358 19.76 -1.35 -5.64
N ALA A 359 18.98 -1.91 -4.71
CA ALA A 359 17.90 -2.82 -5.07
C ALA A 359 16.85 -2.19 -5.99
N TYR A 360 16.74 -0.86 -5.89
CA TYR A 360 15.86 -0.03 -6.69
C TYR A 360 16.63 0.82 -7.73
N ASP A 361 17.97 0.82 -7.75
CA ASP A 361 18.81 1.65 -8.62
C ASP A 361 19.03 1.06 -10.02
N ASP A 362 19.03 -0.27 -10.17
CA ASP A 362 19.28 -0.97 -11.45
C ASP A 362 18.05 -1.03 -12.39
N ILE A 363 16.91 -0.53 -11.95
CA ILE A 363 15.72 -0.42 -12.79
C ILE A 363 15.89 0.83 -13.64
N VAL A 364 16.37 0.63 -14.87
CA VAL A 364 16.33 1.64 -15.93
C VAL A 364 14.94 2.28 -15.89
N PRO A 365 14.83 3.59 -15.62
CA PRO A 365 13.56 4.29 -15.73
C PRO A 365 12.96 3.89 -17.06
N ILE A 366 11.74 3.37 -17.06
CA ILE A 366 11.02 3.25 -18.32
C ILE A 366 10.88 4.70 -18.78
N GLU A 367 11.70 5.10 -19.76
CA GLU A 367 11.55 6.34 -20.49
C GLU A 367 10.06 6.54 -20.69
N ALA A 368 9.51 7.61 -20.11
CA ALA A 368 8.09 7.92 -20.01
C ALA A 368 7.31 7.11 -21.06
N THR A 369 6.66 6.02 -20.62
CA THR A 369 5.98 5.09 -21.51
C THR A 369 5.17 5.93 -22.49
N MET A 370 5.53 5.85 -23.78
CA MET A 370 4.74 6.48 -24.82
C MET A 370 3.28 6.11 -24.60
N SER A 371 2.41 7.10 -24.46
CA SER A 371 0.99 6.87 -24.27
C SER A 371 0.43 6.26 -25.55
N VAL A 372 0.18 4.95 -25.52
CA VAL A 372 -0.34 4.22 -26.67
C VAL A 372 -1.82 3.92 -26.49
N SER A 373 -2.64 4.42 -27.41
CA SER A 373 -4.07 4.12 -27.50
C SER A 373 -4.34 3.12 -28.63
N VAL A 374 -5.23 2.16 -28.38
CA VAL A 374 -5.66 1.14 -29.35
C VAL A 374 -7.17 1.26 -29.57
N TYR A 375 -7.59 1.72 -30.75
CA TYR A 375 -9.00 2.05 -31.02
C TYR A 375 -9.41 1.86 -32.50
N PRO A 376 -10.70 1.71 -32.82
CA PRO A 376 -11.80 1.50 -31.88
C PRO A 376 -11.72 0.11 -31.23
N ASN A 377 -12.25 -0.01 -30.02
CA ASN A 377 -12.49 -1.31 -29.38
C ASN A 377 -13.91 -1.28 -28.80
N PRO A 378 -14.88 -2.04 -29.34
CA PRO A 378 -14.73 -3.06 -30.38
C PRO A 378 -14.40 -2.50 -31.78
N PHE A 379 -13.63 -3.24 -32.58
CA PHE A 379 -13.31 -2.90 -33.98
C PHE A 379 -14.10 -3.74 -34.98
N VAL A 380 -14.20 -3.25 -36.22
CA VAL A 380 -14.88 -3.94 -37.34
C VAL A 380 -13.91 -4.13 -38.50
N ASP A 381 -13.57 -3.04 -39.19
CA ASP A 381 -12.73 -3.07 -40.39
C ASP A 381 -11.28 -2.67 -40.14
N VAL A 382 -11.04 -1.81 -39.14
CA VAL A 382 -9.72 -1.23 -38.88
C VAL A 382 -9.45 -1.16 -37.38
N LEU A 383 -8.17 -1.26 -37.02
CA LEU A 383 -7.65 -1.01 -35.68
C LEU A 383 -6.51 0.01 -35.78
N VAL A 384 -6.55 1.05 -34.97
CA VAL A 384 -5.58 2.15 -34.92
C VAL A 384 -4.76 2.05 -33.65
N ILE A 385 -3.45 2.17 -33.80
CA ILE A 385 -2.47 2.29 -32.73
C ILE A 385 -1.95 3.73 -32.77
N ASP A 386 -2.21 4.52 -31.75
CA ASP A 386 -1.84 5.93 -31.66
C ASP A 386 -0.89 6.13 -30.49
N LEU A 387 0.32 6.61 -30.77
CA LEU A 387 1.39 6.73 -29.79
C LEU A 387 1.46 8.14 -29.15
N GLN A 388 0.64 9.08 -29.60
CA GLN A 388 0.63 10.52 -29.26
C GLN A 388 1.93 11.30 -29.55
N GLN A 389 3.06 10.61 -29.71
CA GLN A 389 4.36 11.15 -30.10
C GLN A 389 5.06 10.21 -31.09
N LYS A 390 6.06 10.72 -31.84
CA LYS A 390 6.76 9.91 -32.84
C LYS A 390 7.71 8.90 -32.20
N ALA A 391 7.65 7.65 -32.65
CA ALA A 391 8.60 6.59 -32.35
C ALA A 391 9.55 6.32 -33.54
N GLN A 392 10.80 5.93 -33.25
CA GLN A 392 11.75 5.49 -34.28
C GLN A 392 11.34 4.15 -34.87
N SER A 393 10.83 3.25 -34.05
CA SER A 393 10.30 1.94 -34.45
C SER A 393 9.01 1.63 -33.70
N LEU A 394 8.01 1.15 -34.43
CA LEU A 394 6.73 0.66 -33.93
C LEU A 394 6.49 -0.73 -34.51
N VAL A 395 6.31 -1.72 -33.63
CA VAL A 395 5.92 -3.08 -33.99
C VAL A 395 4.61 -3.41 -33.30
N VAL A 396 3.65 -3.94 -34.04
CA VAL A 396 2.35 -4.36 -33.53
C VAL A 396 2.13 -5.81 -33.88
N GLU A 397 1.87 -6.64 -32.87
CA GLU A 397 1.59 -8.05 -33.00
C GLU A 397 0.16 -8.35 -32.53
N MET A 398 -0.59 -9.15 -33.28
CA MET A 398 -1.92 -9.60 -32.89
C MET A 398 -1.98 -11.11 -32.77
N PHE A 399 -2.60 -11.58 -31.69
CA PHE A 399 -2.75 -12.99 -31.36
C PHE A 399 -4.24 -13.34 -31.16
N ASP A 400 -4.61 -14.59 -31.43
CA ASP A 400 -5.87 -15.12 -30.92
C ASP A 400 -5.76 -15.48 -29.42
N ILE A 401 -6.90 -15.83 -28.80
CA ILE A 401 -6.96 -16.21 -27.37
C ILE A 401 -6.17 -17.48 -27.03
N SER A 402 -5.78 -18.29 -28.02
CA SER A 402 -4.93 -19.47 -27.81
C SER A 402 -3.44 -19.13 -27.81
N GLY A 403 -3.09 -17.86 -28.03
CA GLY A 403 -1.71 -17.39 -28.10
C GLY A 403 -1.07 -17.54 -29.48
N ARG A 404 -1.83 -17.94 -30.51
CA ARG A 404 -1.30 -18.05 -31.88
C ARG A 404 -1.22 -16.67 -32.52
N LEU A 405 -0.03 -16.33 -33.03
CA LEU A 405 0.23 -15.10 -33.76
C LEU A 405 -0.52 -15.07 -35.10
N LEU A 406 -1.28 -14.00 -35.34
CA LEU A 406 -2.11 -13.81 -36.54
C LEU A 406 -1.58 -12.71 -37.47
N LEU A 407 -0.89 -11.72 -36.91
CA LEU A 407 -0.40 -10.57 -37.63
C LEU A 407 0.79 -9.93 -36.91
N THR A 408 1.78 -9.52 -37.68
CA THR A 408 2.82 -8.58 -37.24
C THR A 408 2.88 -7.42 -38.21
N LYS A 409 2.97 -6.20 -37.70
CA LYS A 409 3.13 -4.96 -38.46
C LYS A 409 4.32 -4.17 -37.92
N HIS A 410 5.10 -3.62 -38.83
CA HIS A 410 6.26 -2.79 -38.52
C HIS A 410 6.11 -1.44 -39.19
N MET A 411 6.43 -0.37 -38.48
CA MET A 411 6.57 0.98 -39.01
C MET A 411 7.72 1.68 -38.32
N GLU A 412 8.40 2.54 -39.07
CA GLU A 412 9.49 3.37 -38.56
C GLU A 412 9.08 4.84 -38.60
N ASN A 413 9.63 5.64 -37.69
CA ASN A 413 9.44 7.10 -37.64
C ASN A 413 7.97 7.56 -37.69
N THR A 414 7.09 6.86 -36.97
CA THR A 414 5.64 7.11 -36.98
C THR A 414 5.09 7.48 -35.60
N ALA A 415 4.01 8.25 -35.57
CA ALA A 415 3.23 8.53 -34.37
C ALA A 415 1.96 7.67 -34.28
N SER A 416 1.54 7.04 -35.39
CA SER A 416 0.38 6.15 -35.40
C SER A 416 0.46 5.10 -36.51
N MET A 417 -0.36 4.06 -36.39
CA MET A 417 -0.51 2.98 -37.36
C MET A 417 -1.98 2.59 -37.48
N THR A 418 -2.49 2.50 -38.70
CA THR A 418 -3.81 1.92 -38.98
C THR A 418 -3.63 0.53 -39.58
N ILE A 419 -4.31 -0.46 -39.02
CA ILE A 419 -4.23 -1.87 -39.39
C ILE A 419 -5.58 -2.28 -39.98
N ALA A 420 -5.66 -2.32 -41.31
CA ALA A 420 -6.88 -2.70 -42.03
C ALA A 420 -7.00 -4.21 -42.26
N GLU A 421 -5.90 -4.96 -42.11
CA GLU A 421 -5.86 -6.41 -42.28
C GLU A 421 -6.73 -7.13 -41.27
N VAL A 422 -7.04 -6.48 -40.14
CA VAL A 422 -7.96 -7.00 -39.13
C VAL A 422 -9.36 -7.25 -39.68
N LYS A 423 -9.74 -6.63 -40.81
CA LYS A 423 -10.99 -6.89 -41.53
C LYS A 423 -11.21 -8.36 -41.87
N ARG A 424 -10.14 -9.13 -42.09
CA ARG A 424 -10.24 -10.57 -42.43
C ARG A 424 -10.43 -11.49 -41.22
N PHE A 425 -10.28 -10.98 -40.00
CA PHE A 425 -10.41 -11.79 -38.79
C PHE A 425 -11.87 -12.15 -38.53
N ASN A 426 -12.11 -13.26 -37.84
CA ASN A 426 -13.47 -13.62 -37.41
C ASN A 426 -13.89 -12.76 -36.21
N SER A 427 -15.18 -12.58 -35.99
CA SER A 427 -15.68 -11.96 -34.76
C SER A 427 -15.17 -12.74 -33.54
N GLY A 428 -14.70 -12.05 -32.50
CA GLY A 428 -14.05 -12.69 -31.35
C GLY A 428 -13.07 -11.78 -30.62
N LEU A 429 -12.41 -12.34 -29.60
CA LEU A 429 -11.43 -11.66 -28.77
C LEU A 429 -10.01 -11.88 -29.32
N TYR A 430 -9.19 -10.83 -29.31
CA TYR A 430 -7.79 -10.86 -29.73
C TYR A 430 -6.90 -10.11 -28.73
N ILE A 431 -5.62 -10.46 -28.70
CA ILE A 431 -4.60 -9.75 -27.92
C ILE A 431 -3.74 -8.94 -28.89
N VAL A 432 -3.53 -7.66 -28.59
CA VAL A 432 -2.66 -6.75 -29.35
C VAL A 432 -1.47 -6.40 -28.47
N LYS A 433 -0.26 -6.71 -28.93
CA LYS A 433 0.99 -6.24 -28.34
C LYS A 433 1.57 -5.11 -29.18
N VAL A 434 1.97 -4.04 -28.53
CA VAL A 434 2.62 -2.88 -29.14
C VAL A 434 4.01 -2.75 -28.56
N VAL A 435 5.02 -2.77 -29.42
CA VAL A 435 6.43 -2.64 -29.09
C VAL A 435 6.96 -1.37 -29.75
N VAL A 436 7.50 -0.45 -28.96
CA VAL A 436 8.02 0.84 -29.40
C VAL A 436 9.52 0.89 -29.11
N ASN A 437 10.33 1.22 -30.12
CA ASN A 437 11.79 1.27 -30.03
C ASN A 437 12.42 0.01 -29.38
N GLY A 438 11.85 -1.16 -29.67
CA GLY A 438 12.33 -2.45 -29.14
C GLY A 438 11.82 -2.80 -27.74
N LYS A 439 10.99 -1.97 -27.10
CA LYS A 439 10.39 -2.24 -25.78
C LYS A 439 8.88 -2.43 -25.90
N MET A 440 8.32 -3.45 -25.26
CA MET A 440 6.86 -3.61 -25.20
C MET A 440 6.26 -2.47 -24.37
N VAL A 441 5.27 -1.76 -24.92
CA VAL A 441 4.63 -0.60 -24.27
C VAL A 441 3.17 -0.87 -23.94
N VAL A 442 2.45 -1.67 -24.74
CA VAL A 442 1.06 -2.07 -24.47
C VAL A 442 0.84 -3.53 -24.82
N SER A 443 0.07 -4.24 -24.00
CA SER A 443 -0.52 -5.55 -24.32
C SER A 443 -1.99 -5.54 -23.89
N THR A 444 -2.91 -5.38 -24.83
CA THR A 444 -4.34 -5.18 -24.53
C THR A 444 -5.26 -6.13 -25.29
N LYS A 445 -6.46 -6.34 -24.74
CA LYS A 445 -7.51 -7.17 -25.35
C LYS A 445 -8.42 -6.31 -26.22
N VAL A 446 -8.64 -6.73 -27.46
CA VAL A 446 -9.55 -6.07 -28.41
C VAL A 446 -10.61 -7.02 -28.92
N VAL A 447 -11.83 -6.52 -29.07
CA VAL A 447 -12.99 -7.28 -29.52
C VAL A 447 -13.28 -6.95 -30.98
N LYS A 448 -13.31 -7.98 -31.83
CA LYS A 448 -13.85 -7.85 -33.19
C LYS A 448 -15.35 -8.13 -33.18
N LYS A 449 -16.14 -7.18 -33.70
CA LYS A 449 -17.57 -7.36 -33.99
C LYS A 449 -17.78 -8.03 -35.33
#